data_AF-K2PHI6-F1
#
_entry.id   AF-K2PHI6-F1
#
_cell.length_a   1.000
_cell.length_b   1.000
_cell.length_c   1.000
_cell.angle_alpha   90.00
_cell.angle_beta   90.00
_cell.angle_gamma   90.00
#
_symmetry.space_group_name_H-M   'P 1'
#
loop_
_entity.id
_entity.type
_entity.pdbx_description
1 polymer ?
#
loop_
_entity_poly.entity_id
_entity_poly.type
_entity_poly.pdbx_seq_one_letter_code
_entity_poly.pdbx_strand_id
1 'polypeptide(L)' 'MKLAGQSVPLETMLLAGIQDRLNISLWFKTKDGQKGKNKPKMVVDILNKPVEKPKRKIQFHSGEEFEKYRQQLFRNGGEN' A
#
# COMPACT_ATOMS: atom_id res chain seq x y z
N MET A 1 -27.96 -4.89 1.35
CA MET A 1 -27.97 -3.41 1.49
C MET A 1 -26.55 -2.89 1.30
N LYS A 2 -26.36 -1.82 0.51
CA LYS A 2 -25.06 -1.16 0.30
C LYS A 2 -25.10 0.17 1.06
N LEU A 3 -24.25 0.35 2.06
CA LEU A 3 -24.13 1.64 2.75
C LEU A 3 -23.52 2.66 1.79
N ALA A 4 -24.04 3.89 1.79
CA ALA A 4 -23.61 4.94 0.87
C ALA A 4 -22.10 5.19 1.04
N GLY A 5 -21.34 5.07 -0.06
CA GLY A 5 -19.88 5.26 -0.09
C GLY A 5 -19.02 4.00 0.02
N GLN A 6 -19.58 2.81 0.27
CA GLN A 6 -18.78 1.58 0.25
C GLN A 6 -18.54 1.04 -1.17
N SER A 7 -17.30 0.69 -1.49
CA SER A 7 -16.94 0.04 -2.76
C SER A 7 -17.42 -1.41 -2.85
N VAL A 8 -17.57 -2.09 -1.70
CA VAL A 8 -17.88 -3.52 -1.60
C VAL A 8 -19.14 -3.77 -0.76
N PRO A 9 -19.79 -4.94 -0.88
CA PRO A 9 -20.90 -5.32 -0.01
C PRO A 9 -20.49 -5.33 1.48
N LEU A 10 -21.45 -5.07 2.37
CA LEU A 10 -21.23 -5.02 3.82
C LEU A 10 -20.66 -6.35 4.36
N GLU A 11 -21.16 -7.48 3.90
CA GLU A 11 -20.69 -8.81 4.29
C GLU A 11 -19.20 -9.00 3.97
N THR A 12 -18.75 -8.52 2.80
CA THR A 12 -17.34 -8.53 2.41
C THR A 12 -16.50 -7.65 3.33
N MET A 13 -17.03 -6.49 3.73
CA MET A 13 -16.35 -5.59 4.67
C MET A 13 -16.21 -6.23 6.07
N LEU A 14 -17.26 -6.90 6.54
CA LEU A 14 -17.24 -7.62 7.82
C LEU A 14 -16.24 -8.78 7.79
N LEU A 15 -16.24 -9.57 6.70
CA LEU A 15 -15.30 -10.67 6.52
C LEU A 15 -13.84 -10.18 6.49
N ALA A 16 -13.57 -9.09 5.76
CA ALA A 16 -12.26 -8.46 5.74
C ALA A 16 -11.83 -8.00 7.14
N GLY A 17 -12.74 -7.39 7.90
CA GLY A 17 -12.49 -6.98 9.28
C GLY A 17 -12.15 -8.15 10.21
N ILE A 18 -12.88 -9.27 10.11
CA ILE A 18 -12.60 -10.48 10.89
C ILE A 18 -11.21 -11.02 10.54
N GLN A 19 -10.92 -11.16 9.24
CA GLN A 19 -9.63 -11.66 8.76
C GLN A 19 -8.46 -10.76 9.21
N ASP A 20 -8.60 -9.44 9.17
CA ASP A 20 -7.58 -8.50 9.64
C ASP A 20 -7.30 -8.66 11.14
N ARG A 21 -8.35 -8.78 11.96
CA ARG A 21 -8.20 -8.98 13.42
C ARG A 21 -7.49 -10.29 13.75
N LEU A 22 -7.83 -11.37 13.04
CA LEU A 22 -7.16 -12.67 13.20
C LEU A 22 -5.69 -12.58 12.78
N ASN A 23 -5.41 -11.96 11.65
CA ASN A 23 -4.06 -11.85 11.09
C ASN A 23 -3.13 -11.04 12.01
N ILE A 24 -3.63 -9.91 12.55
CA ILE A 24 -2.92 -9.13 13.57
C ILE A 24 -2.64 -9.96 14.82
N SER A 25 -3.65 -10.69 15.32
CA SER A 25 -3.53 -11.48 16.54
C SER A 25 -2.48 -12.59 16.41
N LEU A 26 -2.42 -13.22 15.24
CA LEU A 26 -1.40 -14.21 14.91
C LEU A 26 -0.02 -13.54 14.81
N TRP A 27 0.06 -12.41 14.09
CA TRP A 27 1.32 -11.68 13.91
C TRP A 27 1.92 -11.24 15.25
N PHE A 28 1.13 -10.75 16.21
CA PHE A 28 1.61 -10.37 17.54
C PHE A 28 2.32 -11.50 18.30
N LYS A 29 1.99 -12.76 18.00
CA LYS A 29 2.62 -13.94 18.61
C LYS A 29 3.91 -14.37 17.91
N THR A 30 4.29 -13.71 16.81
CA THR A 30 5.52 -14.02 16.06
C THR A 30 6.72 -13.21 16.57
N LYS A 31 7.94 -13.64 16.25
CA LYS A 31 9.18 -12.88 16.52
C LYS A 31 9.17 -11.51 15.85
N ASP A 32 8.57 -11.43 14.66
CA ASP A 32 8.44 -10.18 13.91
C ASP A 32 7.44 -9.23 14.59
N GLY A 33 6.32 -9.76 15.08
CA GLY A 33 5.34 -9.01 15.86
C GLY A 33 5.91 -8.39 17.12
N GLN A 34 6.69 -9.16 17.89
CA GLN A 34 7.38 -8.67 19.08
C GLN A 34 8.38 -7.55 18.78
N LYS A 35 8.97 -7.55 17.59
CA LYS A 35 9.94 -6.53 17.13
C LYS A 35 9.31 -5.43 16.28
N GLY A 36 7.99 -5.44 16.10
CA GLY A 36 7.27 -4.48 15.26
C GLY A 36 7.61 -4.55 13.76
N LYS A 37 8.16 -5.66 13.27
CA LYS A 37 8.58 -5.83 11.88
C LYS A 37 7.51 -6.55 11.05
N ASN A 38 7.49 -6.27 9.74
CA ASN A 38 6.63 -6.98 8.77
C ASN A 38 5.15 -7.01 9.16
N LYS A 39 4.60 -5.90 9.68
CA LYS A 39 3.18 -5.81 10.05
C LYS A 39 2.29 -6.12 8.83
N PRO A 40 1.31 -7.02 8.95
CA PRO A 40 0.39 -7.32 7.87
C PRO A 40 -0.38 -6.07 7.41
N LYS A 41 -0.63 -5.97 6.10
CA LYS A 41 -1.50 -4.94 5.54
C LYS A 41 -2.96 -5.35 5.79
N MET A 42 -3.78 -4.39 6.22
CA MET A 42 -5.20 -4.62 6.48
C MET A 42 -5.98 -4.63 5.17
N VAL A 43 -6.79 -5.67 4.96
CA VAL A 43 -7.66 -5.77 3.79
C VAL A 43 -8.75 -4.71 3.84
N VAL A 44 -9.26 -4.36 5.02
CA VAL A 44 -10.21 -3.25 5.18
C VAL A 44 -9.62 -1.92 4.68
N ASP A 45 -8.33 -1.66 4.93
CA ASP A 45 -7.66 -0.46 4.43
C ASP A 45 -7.52 -0.48 2.90
N ILE A 46 -7.27 -1.64 2.32
CA ILE A 46 -7.16 -1.83 0.87
C ILE A 46 -8.52 -1.65 0.19
N LEU A 47 -9.61 -2.09 0.83
CA LEU A 47 -10.96 -2.00 0.30
C LEU A 47 -11.55 -0.58 0.41
N ASN A 48 -11.14 0.19 1.42
CA ASN A 48 -11.62 1.55 1.64
C ASN A 48 -10.77 2.62 0.94
N LYS A 49 -9.50 2.35 0.66
CA LYS A 49 -8.65 3.28 -0.10
C LYS A 49 -8.69 2.89 -1.58
N PRO A 50 -9.09 3.80 -2.50
CA PRO A 50 -8.70 3.60 -3.88
C PRO A 50 -7.18 3.49 -3.89
N VAL A 51 -6.64 2.46 -4.51
CA VAL A 51 -5.19 2.27 -4.59
C VAL A 51 -4.64 3.39 -5.48
N GLU A 52 -4.42 4.56 -4.90
CA GLU A 52 -3.42 5.49 -5.41
C GLU A 52 -2.08 4.81 -5.21
N LYS A 53 -1.73 3.94 -6.16
CA LYS A 53 -0.32 3.76 -6.47
C LYS A 53 0.10 5.13 -6.96
N PRO A 54 1.07 5.83 -6.34
CA PRO A 54 1.91 6.68 -7.15
C PRO A 54 2.59 5.71 -8.13
N LYS A 55 1.99 5.50 -9.29
CA LYS A 55 2.69 4.91 -10.42
C LYS A 55 3.73 5.96 -10.83
N ARG A 56 4.86 6.01 -10.14
CA ARG A 56 6.12 6.23 -10.85
C ARG A 56 6.51 4.90 -11.48
N LYS A 57 5.66 4.40 -12.38
CA LYS A 57 6.08 3.43 -13.39
C LYS A 57 6.82 4.24 -14.43
N ILE A 58 8.04 4.66 -14.10
CA ILE A 58 8.90 5.31 -15.06
C ILE A 58 9.56 4.18 -15.81
N GLN A 59 9.09 3.95 -17.02
CA GLN A 59 9.60 2.94 -17.93
C GLN A 59 10.29 3.73 -19.04
N PHE A 60 11.59 3.50 -19.21
CA PHE A 60 12.39 4.21 -20.20
C PHE A 60 12.44 3.39 -21.48
N HIS A 61 12.25 4.04 -22.62
CA HIS A 61 12.36 3.41 -23.92
C HIS A 61 13.81 3.37 -24.43
N SER A 62 14.73 4.13 -23.80
CA SER A 62 16.16 4.11 -24.09
C SER A 62 17.02 4.51 -22.89
N GLY A 63 18.32 4.19 -22.93
CA GLY A 63 19.29 4.59 -21.90
C GLY A 63 19.50 6.11 -21.81
N GLU A 64 19.32 6.83 -22.91
CA GLU A 64 19.44 8.29 -22.93
C GLU A 64 18.30 8.98 -22.16
N GLU A 65 17.09 8.41 -22.23
CA GLU A 65 15.92 8.87 -21.49
C GLU A 65 16.11 8.70 -19.97
N PHE A 66 16.72 7.59 -19.56
CA PHE A 66 17.12 7.37 -18.17
C PHE A 66 18.14 8.41 -17.69
N GLU A 67 19.16 8.70 -18.51
CA GLU A 67 20.23 9.62 -18.11
C GLU A 67 19.73 11.06 -17.97
N LYS A 68 18.83 11.50 -18.85
CA LYS A 68 18.16 12.80 -18.74
C LYS A 68 17.32 12.90 -17.46
N TYR A 69 16.55 11.85 -17.16
CA TYR A 69 15.74 11.80 -15.93
C TYR A 69 16.61 11.77 -14.67
N ARG A 70 17.73 11.03 -14.71
CA ARG A 70 18.74 10.96 -13.66
C ARG A 70 19.34 12.35 -13.38
N GLN A 71 19.71 13.10 -14.42
CA GLN A 71 20.22 14.47 -14.28
C GLN A 71 19.18 15.43 -13.68
N GLN A 72 17.90 15.29 -14.04
CA GLN A 72 16.82 16.08 -13.44
C GLN A 72 16.63 15.76 -11.96
N LEU A 73 16.71 14.49 -11.56
CA LEU A 73 16.65 14.10 -10.14
C LEU A 73 17.79 14.71 -9.32
N PHE A 74 19.02 14.72 -9.85
CA PHE A 74 20.15 15.34 -9.14
C PHE A 74 20.07 16.86 -9.06
N ARG A 75 19.45 17.52 -10.04
CA ARG A 75 19.18 18.96 -9.98
C ARG A 75 18.12 19.32 -8.95
N ASN A 76 17.07 18.49 -8.82
CA ASN A 76 15.96 18.75 -7.90
C ASN A 76 16.16 18.15 -6.49
N GLY A 77 17.18 17.31 -6.28
CA GLY A 77 17.48 16.64 -5.01
C GLY A 77 18.20 17.51 -3.97
N GLY A 78 18.20 18.84 -4.13
CA GLY A 78 18.83 19.81 -3.23
C GLY A 78 17.87 20.77 -2.53
N GLU A 79 16.57 20.70 -2.80
CA GLU A 79 15.56 21.52 -2.10
C GLU A 79 14.71 20.59 -1.21
N ASN A 80 15.12 20.48 0.06
CA ASN A 80 14.28 20.00 1.16
C ASN A 80 13.52 21.17 1.77
#